data_AF-A0ABD0QYE6-F1
#
_entry.id   AF-A0ABD0QYE6-F1
#
_cell.length_a   1.000
_cell.length_b   1.000
_cell.length_c   1.000
_cell.angle_alpha   90.00
_cell.angle_beta   90.00
_cell.angle_gamma   90.00
#
_symmetry.space_group_name_H-M   'P 1'
#
loop_
_entity.id
_entity.type
_entity.pdbx_description
1 polymer ?
#
loop_
_entity_poly.entity_id
_entity_poly.type
_entity_poly.pdbx_seq_one_letter_code
_entity_poly.pdbx_strand_id
1 'polypeptide(L)' 'VLVTVPSNHGASIYSARFMPESGDHWIVSAAEDGNIHYTNITRSPELIQYKYTCHHGTTYQ' A
#
# COMPACT_ATOMS: atom_id res chain seq x y z
N VAL A 1 4.45 12.93 -14.29
CA VAL A 1 4.88 11.60 -14.78
C VAL A 1 3.90 10.58 -14.25
N LEU A 2 3.40 9.68 -15.10
CA LEU A 2 2.55 8.58 -14.65
C LEU A 2 3.46 7.40 -14.25
N VAL A 3 3.22 6.81 -13.07
CA VAL A 3 3.95 5.64 -12.57
C VAL A 3 2.94 4.54 -12.28
N THR A 4 3.27 3.31 -12.67
CA THR A 4 2.49 2.11 -12.33
C THR A 4 3.32 1.26 -11.38
N VAL A 5 2.74 0.89 -10.24
CA VAL A 5 3.40 0.09 -9.20
C VAL A 5 2.48 -1.07 -8.81
N PRO A 6 2.98 -2.31 -8.70
CA PRO A 6 2.18 -3.42 -8.20
C PRO A 6 1.75 -3.16 -6.75
N SER A 7 0.46 -3.35 -6.46
CA SER A 7 -0.08 -3.15 -5.11
C SER A 7 0.35 -4.26 -4.14
N ASN A 8 0.58 -5.47 -4.66
CA ASN A 8 0.85 -6.72 -3.94
C ASN A 8 -0.15 -7.08 -2.82
N HIS A 9 -1.30 -6.41 -2.78
CA HIS A 9 -2.40 -6.81 -1.90
C HIS A 9 -3.06 -8.09 -2.44
N GLY A 10 -3.42 -8.99 -1.53
CA GLY A 10 -4.19 -10.19 -1.85
C GLY A 10 -5.70 -9.96 -1.90
N ALA A 11 -6.16 -8.77 -1.51
CA ALA A 11 -7.55 -8.35 -1.45
C ALA A 11 -7.73 -6.94 -2.05
N SER A 12 -8.99 -6.50 -2.18
CA SER A 12 -9.33 -5.17 -2.70
C SER A 12 -8.79 -4.04 -1.83
N ILE A 13 -8.27 -2.99 -2.48
CA ILE A 13 -7.83 -1.75 -1.81
C ILE A 13 -9.05 -0.82 -1.64
N TYR A 14 -9.33 -0.41 -0.40
CA TYR A 14 -10.37 0.58 -0.12
C TYR A 14 -9.84 2.01 0.03
N SER A 15 -8.56 2.16 0.37
CA SER A 15 -7.93 3.46 0.55
C SER A 15 -6.46 3.41 0.19
N ALA A 16 -5.99 4.42 -0.54
CA ALA A 16 -4.59 4.66 -0.79
C ALA A 16 -4.32 6.17 -0.73
N ARG A 17 -3.23 6.58 -0.06
CA ARG A 17 -2.87 7.99 0.12
C ARG A 17 -1.36 8.20 0.10
N PHE A 18 -0.93 9.35 -0.39
CA PHE A 18 0.45 9.79 -0.21
C PHE A 18 0.76 10.08 1.26
N MET A 19 1.94 9.68 1.70
CA MET A 19 2.41 9.95 3.05
C MET A 19 2.80 11.44 3.16
N PRO A 20 2.36 12.16 4.21
CA PRO A 20 2.79 13.53 4.46
C PRO A 20 4.31 13.65 4.55
N GLU A 21 4.85 14.81 4.16
CA GLU A 21 6.29 15.11 4.22
C GLU A 21 7.20 14.08 3.50
N SER A 22 6.67 13.33 2.54
CA SER A 22 7.42 12.32 1.79
C SER A 22 7.88 12.78 0.40
N GLY A 23 7.50 13.99 -0.02
CA GLY A 23 7.71 14.50 -1.38
C GLY A 23 6.98 13.66 -2.44
N ASP A 24 5.80 13.14 -2.09
CA ASP A 24 4.98 12.24 -2.92
C ASP A 24 5.69 10.93 -3.35
N HIS A 25 6.76 10.56 -2.66
CA HIS A 25 7.50 9.33 -2.98
C HIS A 25 6.93 8.08 -2.32
N TRP A 26 6.09 8.22 -1.30
CA TRP A 26 5.56 7.10 -0.53
C TRP A 26 4.04 7.12 -0.50
N ILE A 27 3.45 5.94 -0.66
CA ILE A 27 2.02 5.70 -0.58
C ILE A 27 1.76 4.69 0.52
N VAL A 28 0.70 4.92 1.29
CA VAL A 28 0.11 3.95 2.21
C VAL A 28 -1.20 3.46 1.59
N SER A 29 -1.36 2.16 1.45
CA SER A 29 -2.57 1.53 0.93
C SER A 29 -3.10 0.49 1.92
N ALA A 30 -4.42 0.46 2.12
CA ALA A 30 -5.10 -0.45 3.03
C ALA A 30 -6.10 -1.32 2.27
N ALA A 31 -6.03 -2.63 2.50
CA ALA A 31 -6.91 -3.63 1.91
C ALA A 31 -7.91 -4.19 2.91
N GLU A 32 -8.92 -4.89 2.37
CA GLU A 32 -10.03 -5.49 3.10
C GLU A 32 -9.62 -6.51 4.17
N ASP A 33 -8.54 -7.23 3.89
CA ASP A 33 -8.05 -8.35 4.69
C ASP A 33 -7.16 -7.92 5.88
N GLY A 34 -7.15 -6.62 6.17
CA GLY A 34 -6.35 -6.01 7.22
C GLY A 34 -4.89 -5.78 6.87
N ASN A 35 -4.46 -6.06 5.63
CA ASN A 35 -3.10 -5.73 5.19
C ASN A 35 -2.99 -4.26 4.77
N ILE A 36 -1.97 -3.59 5.31
CA ILE A 36 -1.59 -2.22 5.02
C ILE A 36 -0.18 -2.25 4.44
N HIS A 37 -0.02 -1.74 3.22
CA HIS A 37 1.25 -1.68 2.53
C HIS A 37 1.79 -0.25 2.48
N TYR A 38 3.08 -0.09 2.80
CA TYR A 38 3.86 1.13 2.56
C TYR A 38 4.72 0.91 1.33
N THR A 39 4.48 1.69 0.27
CA THR A 39 5.11 1.53 -1.03
C THR A 39 5.82 2.80 -1.46
N ASN A 40 7.12 2.73 -1.74
CA ASN A 40 7.85 3.83 -2.36
C ASN A 40 7.76 3.76 -3.89
N ILE A 41 7.28 4.81 -4.54
CA ILE A 41 6.99 4.81 -5.98
C ILE A 41 8.16 5.31 -6.85
N THR A 42 9.30 5.67 -6.26
CA THR A 42 10.49 6.17 -6.97
C THR A 42 11.69 5.22 -6.93
N ARG A 43 11.60 4.12 -6.18
CA ARG A 43 12.64 3.11 -6.02
C ARG A 43 12.23 1.77 -6.66
N SER A 44 13.19 0.85 -6.82
CA SER A 44 12.98 -0.47 -7.46
C SER A 44 11.93 -1.33 -6.72
N PRO A 45 11.01 -2.03 -7.42
CA PRO A 45 9.94 -2.88 -6.85
C PRO A 45 10.35 -3.86 -5.75
N GLU A 46 11.60 -4.33 -5.77
CA GLU A 46 12.13 -5.34 -4.87
C GLU A 46 12.52 -4.79 -3.48
N LEU A 47 12.61 -3.46 -3.33
CA LEU A 47 13.10 -2.78 -2.12
C LEU A 47 12.11 -1.77 -1.51
N ILE A 48 10.84 -1.79 -1.98
CA ILE A 48 9.92 -0.67 -1.75
C ILE A 48 8.69 -1.00 -0.92
N GLN A 49 8.50 -2.24 -0.47
CA GLN A 49 7.24 -2.61 0.15
C GLN A 49 7.38 -3.24 1.52
N TYR A 50 6.74 -2.58 2.49
CA TYR A 50 6.58 -3.08 3.84
C TYR A 50 5.11 -3.37 4.10
N LYS A 51 4.83 -4.41 4.89
CA LYS A 51 3.48 -4.83 5.25
C LYS A 51 3.27 -4.75 6.76
N TYR A 52 2.13 -4.19 7.14
CA TYR A 52 1.58 -4.29 8.47
C TYR A 52 0.19 -4.92 8.39
N THR A 53 -0.12 -5.85 9.28
CA THR A 53 -1.42 -6.53 9.32
C THR A 53 -2.14 -6.10 10.59
N CYS A 54 -3.25 -5.36 10.46
CA CYS A 54 -3.99 -4.85 11.61
C CYS A 54 -5.03 -5.85 12.16
N HIS A 55 -5.58 -6.71 11.30
CA HIS A 55 -6.48 -7.82 11.65
C HIS A 55 -6.39 -8.92 10.58
N HIS A 56 -7.09 -10.04 10.81
CA HIS A 56 -7.20 -11.14 9.86
C HIS A 56 -8.66 -11.33 9.44
N GLY A 57 -8.88 -11.67 8.17
CA GLY A 57 -10.22 -11.80 7.59
C GLY A 57 -10.74 -10.48 7.03
N THR A 58 -11.90 -10.49 6.39
CA THR A 58 -12.54 -9.28 5.86
C THR A 58 -13.33 -8.59 6.96
N THR A 59 -13.14 -7.28 7.15
CA THR A 59 -13.92 -6.51 8.13
C THR A 59 -15.41 -6.40 7.75
N TYR A 60 -15.73 -6.55 6.45
CA TYR A 60 -17.09 -6.55 5.93
C TYR A 60 -17.36 -7.92 5.30
N GLN A 61 -18.37 -8.63 5.81
CA GLN A 61 -18.99 -9.78 5.13
C GLN A 61 -20.43 -9.43 4.78
#